data_AF-A0A934V9M8-F1
#
_entry.id   AF-A0A934V9M8-F1
#
_cell.length_a   1.000
_cell.length_b   1.000
_cell.length_c   1.000
_cell.angle_alpha   90.00
_cell.angle_beta   90.00
_cell.angle_gamma   90.00
#
_symmetry.space_group_name_H-M   'P 1'
#
loop_
_entity.id
_entity.type
_entity.pdbx_description
1 polymer ?
#
loop_
_entity_poly.entity_id
_entity_poly.type
_entity_poly.pdbx_seq_one_letter_code
_entity_poly.pdbx_strand_id
1 'polypeptide(L)'
;DTGVHELREIGDHLLAITATAARLAAERASDEHQGRLEELVDQLAAAETAGERRRADGLFPIEIAAAAQSTRLTRQEIDLPGEIGELLWFPNGESIE
;
A
#
# COMPACT_ATOMS: atom_id res chain seq x y z
N ASP A 1 24.57 4.20 6.56
CA ASP A 1 24.27 2.82 6.14
C ASP A 1 22.89 2.33 6.60
N THR A 2 22.30 2.95 7.64
CA THR A 2 21.01 2.56 8.22
C THR A 2 19.80 2.71 7.29
N GLY A 3 19.71 3.78 6.50
CA GLY A 3 18.50 4.07 5.72
C GLY A 3 18.17 3.06 4.61
N VAL A 4 19.17 2.46 3.95
CA VAL A 4 18.93 1.44 2.91
C VAL A 4 18.46 0.12 3.53
N HIS A 5 18.92 -0.20 4.75
CA HIS A 5 18.49 -1.39 5.47
C HIS A 5 17.04 -1.25 5.94
N GLU A 6 16.69 -0.13 6.59
CA GLU A 6 15.30 0.14 7.02
C GLU A 6 14.32 0.15 5.85
N LEU A 7 14.67 0.79 4.73
CA LEU A 7 13.84 0.76 3.52
C LEU A 7 13.62 -0.65 3.00
N ARG A 8 14.63 -1.53 3.10
CA ARG A 8 14.48 -2.93 2.72
C ARG A 8 13.57 -3.68 3.69
N GLU A 9 13.77 -3.52 4.99
CA GLU A 9 12.94 -4.19 6.00
C GLU A 9 11.46 -3.80 5.87
N ILE A 10 11.18 -2.54 5.57
CA ILE A 10 9.82 -2.07 5.30
C ILE A 10 9.29 -2.61 3.99
N GLY A 11 10.10 -2.65 2.94
CA GLY A 11 9.75 -3.30 1.68
C GLY A 11 9.36 -4.76 1.89
N ASP A 12 10.12 -5.49 2.70
CA ASP A 12 9.85 -6.89 3.04
C ASP A 12 8.54 -7.03 3.84
N HIS A 13 8.28 -6.11 4.79
CA HIS A 13 7.05 -6.10 5.57
C HIS A 13 5.82 -5.81 4.70
N LEU A 14 5.88 -4.75 3.89
CA LEU A 14 4.86 -4.38 2.91
C LEU A 14 4.53 -5.56 2.00
N LEU A 15 5.57 -6.13 1.39
CA LEU A 15 5.40 -7.26 0.48
C LEU A 15 4.72 -8.45 1.16
N ALA A 16 5.10 -8.77 2.39
CA ALA A 16 4.51 -9.88 3.14
C ALA A 16 3.00 -9.68 3.38
N ILE A 17 2.58 -8.47 3.75
CA ILE A 17 1.17 -8.13 3.98
C ILE A 17 0.40 -8.12 2.66
N THR A 18 0.83 -7.34 1.68
CA THR A 18 0.12 -7.16 0.41
C THR A 18 0.07 -8.45 -0.40
N ALA A 19 1.15 -9.23 -0.47
CA ALA A 19 1.15 -10.50 -1.19
C ALA A 19 0.21 -11.53 -0.54
N THR A 20 0.17 -11.58 0.80
CA THR A 20 -0.77 -12.46 1.52
C THR A 20 -2.20 -12.03 1.29
N ALA A 21 -2.48 -10.72 1.33
CA ALA A 21 -3.79 -10.16 1.02
C ALA A 21 -4.22 -10.50 -0.42
N ALA A 22 -3.36 -10.25 -1.41
CA ALA A 22 -3.63 -10.55 -2.82
C ALA A 22 -3.94 -12.04 -3.06
N ARG A 23 -3.15 -12.95 -2.46
CA ARG A 23 -3.41 -14.39 -2.57
C ARG A 23 -4.79 -14.77 -2.02
N LEU A 24 -5.15 -14.24 -0.85
CA LEU A 24 -6.44 -14.51 -0.23
C LEU A 24 -7.61 -13.86 -0.98
N ALA A 25 -7.40 -12.66 -1.53
CA ALA A 25 -8.37 -11.96 -2.35
C ALA A 25 -8.70 -12.77 -3.61
N ALA A 26 -7.69 -13.34 -4.28
CA ALA A 26 -7.90 -14.21 -5.44
C ALA A 26 -8.79 -15.43 -5.12
N GLU A 27 -8.80 -15.92 -3.88
CA GLU A 27 -9.61 -17.05 -3.44
C GLU A 27 -11.03 -16.62 -2.97
N ARG A 28 -11.23 -15.37 -2.57
CA ARG A 28 -12.40 -14.93 -1.77
C ARG A 28 -13.16 -13.75 -2.33
N ALA A 29 -12.63 -13.04 -3.32
CA ALA A 29 -13.24 -11.84 -3.87
C ALA A 29 -14.64 -12.15 -4.43
N SER A 30 -15.61 -11.31 -4.08
CA SER A 30 -16.92 -11.27 -4.73
C SER A 30 -16.85 -10.43 -6.00
N ASP A 31 -17.89 -10.50 -6.83
CA ASP A 31 -18.01 -9.66 -8.03
C ASP A 31 -18.00 -8.16 -7.68
N GLU A 32 -18.54 -7.79 -6.51
CA GLU A 32 -18.48 -6.42 -5.99
C GLU A 32 -17.03 -5.98 -5.71
N HIS A 33 -16.23 -6.86 -5.09
CA HIS A 33 -14.81 -6.58 -4.84
C HIS A 33 -14.03 -6.45 -6.16
N GLN A 34 -14.30 -7.30 -7.14
CA GLN A 34 -13.66 -7.23 -8.46
C GLN A 34 -13.99 -5.92 -9.17
N GLY A 35 -15.27 -5.53 -9.23
CA GLY A 35 -15.69 -4.27 -9.83
C GLY A 35 -15.03 -3.07 -9.14
N ARG A 36 -14.92 -3.09 -7.80
CA ARG A 36 -14.24 -2.02 -7.06
C ARG A 36 -12.75 -1.92 -7.39
N LEU A 37 -12.06 -3.05 -7.54
CA LEU A 37 -10.65 -3.09 -7.91
C LEU A 37 -10.43 -2.58 -9.34
N GLU A 38 -11.31 -2.96 -10.28
CA GLU A 38 -11.30 -2.45 -11.66
C GLU A 38 -11.48 -0.92 -11.70
N GLU A 39 -12.46 -0.39 -10.96
CA GLU A 39 -12.67 1.06 -10.84
C GLU A 39 -11.44 1.81 -10.34
N LEU A 40 -10.69 1.24 -9.39
CA LEU A 40 -9.49 1.85 -8.85
C LEU A 40 -8.34 1.83 -9.87
N VAL A 41 -8.20 0.75 -10.65
CA VAL A 41 -7.23 0.67 -11.74
C VAL A 41 -7.53 1.72 -12.80
N ASP A 42 -8.80 1.86 -13.19
CA ASP A 42 -9.24 2.86 -14.16
C ASP A 42 -9.00 4.29 -13.65
N GLN A 43 -9.28 4.55 -12.37
CA GLN A 43 -8.99 5.84 -11.73
C GLN A 43 -7.49 6.15 -11.74
N LEU A 44 -6.64 5.16 -11.46
CA LEU A 44 -5.19 5.34 -11.51
C LEU A 44 -4.72 5.64 -12.95
N ALA A 45 -5.28 4.96 -13.95
CA ALA A 45 -4.96 5.18 -15.35
C ALA A 45 -5.42 6.56 -15.84
N ALA A 46 -6.55 7.07 -15.34
CA ALA A 46 -7.08 8.38 -15.68
C ALA A 46 -6.49 9.54 -14.86
N ALA A 47 -5.67 9.27 -13.84
CA ALA A 47 -5.16 10.29 -12.94
C ALA A 47 -4.14 11.23 -13.62
N GLU A 48 -4.48 12.51 -13.71
CA GLU A 48 -3.64 13.53 -14.36
C GLU A 48 -2.67 14.19 -13.37
N THR A 49 -3.06 14.30 -12.11
CA THR A 49 -2.28 14.97 -11.07
C THR A 49 -1.51 13.98 -10.17
N ALA A 50 -0.44 14.48 -9.55
CA ALA A 50 0.30 13.72 -8.54
C ALA A 50 -0.52 13.44 -7.26
N GLY A 51 -1.56 14.23 -6.99
CA GLY A 51 -2.48 13.99 -5.88
C GLY A 51 -3.43 12.83 -6.16
N GLU A 52 -4.00 12.79 -7.36
CA GLU A 52 -4.88 11.70 -7.80
C GLU A 52 -4.12 10.37 -7.86
N ARG A 53 -2.92 10.36 -8.47
CA ARG A 53 -2.08 9.15 -8.53
C ARG A 53 -1.75 8.61 -7.13
N ARG A 54 -1.34 9.47 -6.19
CA ARG A 54 -1.05 9.07 -4.80
C ARG A 54 -2.28 8.52 -4.08
N ARG A 55 -3.46 9.12 -4.30
CA ARG A 55 -4.71 8.64 -3.69
C ARG A 55 -5.07 7.26 -4.25
N ALA A 56 -5.02 7.08 -5.58
CA ALA A 56 -5.36 5.82 -6.21
C ALA A 56 -4.38 4.70 -5.81
N ASP A 57 -3.07 5.00 -5.80
CA ASP A 57 -2.01 4.10 -5.36
C ASP A 57 -2.19 3.65 -3.90
N GLY A 58 -2.52 4.57 -2.98
CA GLY A 58 -2.73 4.24 -1.57
C GLY A 58 -4.03 3.48 -1.27
N LEU A 59 -5.07 3.62 -2.10
CA LEU A 59 -6.36 2.94 -1.89
C LEU A 59 -6.34 1.49 -2.39
N PHE A 60 -5.56 1.18 -3.42
CA PHE A 60 -5.59 -0.13 -4.08
C PHE A 60 -5.19 -1.30 -3.16
N PRO A 61 -4.10 -1.23 -2.37
CA PRO A 61 -3.76 -2.30 -1.41
C PRO A 61 -4.81 -2.51 -0.32
N ILE A 62 -5.45 -1.43 0.14
CA ILE A 62 -6.53 -1.49 1.14
C ILE A 62 -7.72 -2.27 0.60
N GLU A 63 -8.14 -2.00 -0.64
CA GLU A 63 -9.23 -2.75 -1.28
C GLU A 63 -8.86 -4.21 -1.57
N ILE A 64 -7.60 -4.50 -1.92
CA ILE A 64 -7.11 -5.89 -2.01
C ILE A 64 -7.28 -6.61 -0.66
N ALA A 65 -6.89 -5.97 0.45
CA ALA A 65 -7.04 -6.57 1.77
C ALA A 65 -8.51 -6.68 2.23
N ALA A 66 -9.37 -5.76 1.81
CA ALA A 66 -10.81 -5.89 1.99
C ALA A 66 -11.38 -7.07 1.20
N ALA A 67 -10.97 -7.24 -0.06
CA ALA A 67 -11.34 -8.37 -0.93
C ALA A 67 -10.82 -9.72 -0.42
N ALA A 68 -9.70 -9.73 0.31
CA ALA A 68 -9.22 -10.89 1.06
C ALA A 68 -10.14 -11.30 2.24
N GLN A 69 -11.14 -10.46 2.55
CA GLN A 69 -12.08 -10.59 3.65
C GLN A 69 -11.37 -10.81 4.99
N SER A 70 -10.27 -10.07 5.22
CA SER A 70 -9.47 -10.16 6.43
C SER A 70 -9.31 -8.78 7.05
N THR A 71 -10.14 -8.46 8.05
CA THR A 71 -10.07 -7.17 8.77
C THR A 71 -8.69 -6.91 9.37
N ARG A 72 -7.93 -7.97 9.73
CA ARG A 72 -6.56 -7.81 10.23
C ARG A 72 -5.61 -7.32 9.15
N LEU A 73 -5.68 -7.88 7.94
CA LEU A 73 -4.84 -7.43 6.83
C LEU A 73 -5.25 -6.02 6.38
N THR A 74 -6.55 -5.70 6.35
CA THR A 74 -7.01 -4.34 6.00
C THR A 74 -6.47 -3.30 6.97
N ARG A 75 -6.42 -3.58 8.27
CA ARG A 75 -5.84 -2.65 9.26
C ARG A 75 -4.34 -2.47 9.03
N GLN A 76 -3.61 -3.54 8.78
CA GLN A 76 -2.18 -3.45 8.50
C GLN A 76 -1.90 -2.59 7.26
N GLU A 77 -2.65 -2.76 6.17
CA GLU A 77 -2.54 -1.91 4.97
C GLU A 77 -2.86 -0.42 5.22
N ILE A 78 -3.73 -0.12 6.18
CA ILE A 78 -4.03 1.27 6.57
C ILE A 78 -2.90 1.87 7.42
N ASP A 79 -2.27 1.07 8.27
CA ASP A 79 -1.24 1.53 9.22
C ASP A 79 0.14 1.69 8.54
N LEU A 80 0.45 0.85 7.55
CA LEU A 80 1.73 0.78 6.84
C LEU A 80 2.23 2.12 6.24
N PRO A 81 1.39 2.96 5.60
CA PRO A 81 1.81 4.26 5.10
C PRO A 81 2.36 5.21 6.19
N GLY A 82 1.94 5.04 7.45
CA GLY A 82 2.46 5.82 8.58
C GLY A 82 3.93 5.51 8.85
N GLU A 83 4.32 4.24 8.82
CA GLU A 83 5.70 3.78 9.01
C GLU A 83 6.62 4.25 7.87
N ILE A 84 6.13 4.23 6.63
CA ILE A 84 6.87 4.73 5.46
C ILE A 84 7.02 6.24 5.51
N GLY A 85 5.96 6.97 5.91
CA GLY A 85 5.95 8.42 5.97
C GLY A 85 6.96 8.99 6.97
N GLU A 86 7.14 8.32 8.10
CA GLU A 86 8.19 8.66 9.07
C GLU A 86 9.60 8.55 8.45
N LEU A 87 9.82 7.55 7.58
CA LEU A 87 11.13 7.31 6.98
C LEU A 87 11.43 8.11 5.72
N LEU A 88 10.42 8.35 4.87
CA LEU A 88 10.55 9.20 3.67
C LEU A 88 10.71 10.68 4.02
N TRP A 89 10.30 11.10 5.21
CA TRP A 89 10.38 12.49 5.66
C TRP A 89 11.51 12.76 6.66
N PHE A 90 12.41 11.78 6.91
CA PHE A 90 13.71 12.15 7.46
C PHE A 90 14.43 13.04 6.44
N PRO A 91 14.82 14.27 6.81
CA PRO A 91 15.73 15.02 5.97
C PRO A 91 16.99 14.17 5.81
N ASN A 92 17.28 13.76 4.58
CA ASN A 92 18.50 13.04 4.23
C ASN A 92 19.69 13.77 4.88
N GLY A 93 20.22 13.20 5.97
CA GLY A 93 21.43 13.61 6.67
C GLY A 93 21.82 15.07 6.52
N GLU A 94 21.19 15.97 7.29
CA GLU A 94 21.96 17.12 7.76
C GLU A 94 22.98 16.55 8.75
N SER A 95 24.18 16.23 8.23
CA SER A 95 25.35 16.10 9.09
C SER A 95 25.48 17.44 9.80
N ILE A 96 25.07 17.48 11.07
CA ILE A 96 25.36 18.58 11.97
C ILE A 96 26.89 18.60 12.11
N GLU A 97 27.56 19.47 11.35
CA GLU A 97 28.87 20.02 11.73
C GLU A 97 28.72 20.96 12.92
#